data_AF-A0AA92TDV3-F1
#
_entry.id   AF-A0AA92TDV3-F1
#
_cell.length_a   1.000
_cell.length_b   1.000
_cell.length_c   1.000
_cell.angle_alpha   90.00
_cell.angle_beta   90.00
_cell.angle_gamma   90.00
#
_symmetry.space_group_name_H-M   'P 1'
#
loop_
_entity.id
_entity.type
_entity.pdbx_description
1 polymer ?
#
loop_
_entity_poly.entity_id
_entity_poly.type
_entity_poly.pdbx_seq_one_letter_code
_entity_poly.pdbx_strand_id
1 'polypeptide(L)'
;MMEKNQIFENIMSRTSMRSYTDMPPLAIVVCGCLDKTLEGTEQEFWIQDCSAATENILLMAHGLGLGGVWTALYPLKERYKGIQQLQHLPKKMIPLNALIIGYPKNLAEAKDKWKEENVSYNKWMEKNS
;
A
#
# COMPACT_ATOMS: atom_id res chain seq x y z
N MET A 1 -9.40 17.87 -18.54
CA MET A 1 -9.31 16.53 -17.94
C MET A 1 -7.86 16.09 -18.10
N MET A 2 -7.16 15.68 -17.03
CA MET A 2 -5.77 15.19 -17.19
C MET A 2 -5.77 13.85 -17.93
N GLU A 3 -4.82 13.65 -18.82
CA GLU A 3 -4.64 12.34 -19.48
C GLU A 3 -4.22 11.27 -18.46
N LYS A 4 -4.59 10.01 -18.74
CA LYS A 4 -4.33 8.85 -17.86
C LYS A 4 -2.86 8.74 -17.44
N ASN A 5 -1.94 8.99 -18.38
CA ASN A 5 -0.50 8.94 -18.13
C ASN A 5 -0.05 10.06 -17.18
N GLN A 6 -0.64 11.25 -17.28
CA GLN A 6 -0.33 12.38 -16.40
C GLN A 6 -0.78 12.11 -14.95
N ILE A 7 -1.92 11.45 -14.75
CA ILE A 7 -2.39 11.06 -13.42
C ILE A 7 -1.42 10.06 -12.80
N PHE A 8 -0.98 9.09 -13.60
CA PHE A 8 -0.04 8.06 -13.17
C PHE A 8 1.27 8.67 -12.69
N GLU A 9 1.92 9.51 -13.52
CA GLU A 9 3.15 10.22 -13.18
C GLU A 9 3.04 11.07 -11.91
N ASN A 10 1.89 11.72 -11.73
CA ASN A 10 1.62 12.50 -10.51
C ASN A 10 1.51 11.61 -9.25
N ILE A 11 0.98 10.40 -9.37
CA ILE A 11 1.00 9.42 -8.27
C ILE A 11 2.45 8.99 -8.02
N MET A 12 3.20 8.63 -9.07
CA MET A 12 4.58 8.17 -8.94
C MET A 12 5.47 9.19 -8.22
N SER A 13 5.43 10.45 -8.64
CA SER A 13 6.26 11.54 -8.06
C SER A 13 6.01 11.80 -6.58
N ARG A 14 4.88 11.34 -6.03
CA ARG A 14 4.48 11.51 -4.63
C ARG A 14 4.78 10.28 -3.77
N THR A 15 5.37 9.25 -4.35
CA THR A 15 5.70 7.99 -3.67
C THR A 15 7.21 7.78 -3.62
N SER A 16 7.67 6.91 -2.72
CA SER A 16 9.09 6.57 -2.57
C SER A 16 9.60 5.57 -3.61
N MET A 17 8.99 5.51 -4.80
CA MET A 17 9.38 4.55 -5.83
C MET A 17 10.68 4.93 -6.52
N ARG A 18 11.52 3.93 -6.78
CA ARG A 18 12.92 4.13 -7.19
C ARG A 18 13.29 3.54 -8.55
N SER A 19 12.51 2.65 -9.15
CA SER A 19 12.78 2.19 -10.52
C SER A 19 11.62 1.37 -11.08
N TYR A 20 11.09 1.81 -12.22
CA TYR A 20 10.49 0.93 -13.22
C TYR A 20 11.26 1.13 -14.50
N THR A 21 11.33 0.09 -15.30
CA THR A 21 11.93 0.18 -16.63
C THR A 21 10.92 0.64 -17.68
N ASP A 22 9.62 0.38 -17.46
CA ASP A 22 8.50 0.86 -18.28
C ASP A 22 7.35 1.37 -17.39
N MET A 23 6.42 2.17 -17.94
CA MET A 23 5.24 2.63 -17.21
C MET A 23 4.37 1.42 -16.80
N PRO A 24 4.08 1.21 -15.51
CA PRO A 24 3.25 0.10 -15.09
C PRO A 24 1.79 0.28 -15.57
N PRO A 25 1.10 -0.82 -15.90
CA PRO A 25 -0.25 -0.75 -16.48
C PRO A 25 -1.33 -0.34 -15.46
N LEU A 26 -1.08 -0.49 -14.16
CA LEU A 26 -2.09 -0.29 -13.11
C LEU A 26 -1.52 0.35 -11.84
N ALA A 27 -2.27 1.33 -11.32
CA ALA A 27 -2.11 1.89 -9.99
C ALA A 27 -3.45 1.80 -9.25
N ILE A 28 -3.41 1.32 -8.01
CA ILE A 28 -4.57 1.25 -7.11
C ILE A 28 -4.25 2.11 -5.88
N VAL A 29 -5.09 3.08 -5.55
CA VAL A 29 -4.96 3.83 -4.30
C VAL A 29 -5.94 3.25 -3.29
N VAL A 30 -5.40 2.67 -2.21
CA VAL A 30 -6.23 2.11 -1.14
C VAL A 30 -6.54 3.21 -0.12
N CYS A 31 -7.82 3.45 0.12
CA CYS A 31 -8.28 4.54 0.97
C CYS A 31 -9.14 4.02 2.12
N GLY A 32 -8.90 4.53 3.32
CA GLY A 32 -9.85 4.44 4.42
C GLY A 32 -11.02 5.39 4.17
N CYS A 33 -12.26 4.90 4.27
CA CYS A 33 -13.45 5.73 4.17
C CYS A 33 -14.02 5.96 5.57
N LEU A 34 -13.60 7.05 6.21
CA LEU A 34 -13.94 7.33 7.62
C LEU A 34 -15.44 7.60 7.85
N ASP A 35 -16.21 7.88 6.80
CA ASP A 35 -17.67 7.95 6.89
C ASP A 35 -18.35 6.58 7.04
N LYS A 36 -17.63 5.49 6.79
CA LYS A 36 -18.14 4.11 6.82
C LYS A 36 -17.51 3.26 7.91
N THR A 37 -16.61 3.84 8.70
CA THR A 37 -16.03 3.17 9.86
C THR A 37 -17.00 3.22 11.03
N LEU A 38 -16.75 2.40 12.04
CA LEU A 38 -17.33 2.56 13.36
C LEU A 38 -16.85 3.89 13.99
N GLU A 39 -17.59 4.37 14.97
CA GLU A 39 -17.32 5.65 15.65
C GLU A 39 -16.37 5.47 16.85
N GLY A 40 -15.85 6.59 17.36
CA GLY A 40 -14.95 6.58 18.51
C GLY A 40 -13.60 5.92 18.20
N THR A 41 -13.06 5.18 19.17
CA THR A 41 -11.74 4.53 19.06
C THR A 41 -11.66 3.54 17.90
N GLU A 42 -12.79 2.92 17.53
CA GLU A 42 -12.83 1.91 16.48
C GLU A 42 -12.60 2.51 15.08
N GLN A 43 -12.80 3.82 14.91
CA GLN A 43 -12.48 4.51 13.66
C GLN A 43 -10.99 4.35 13.31
N GLU A 44 -10.10 4.25 14.29
CA GLU A 44 -8.65 4.10 14.09
C GLU A 44 -8.28 2.79 13.38
N PHE A 45 -9.16 1.79 13.36
CA PHE A 45 -8.90 0.50 12.70
C PHE A 45 -8.85 0.57 11.17
N TRP A 46 -9.21 1.71 10.57
CA TRP A 46 -9.15 1.91 9.12
C TRP A 46 -7.76 1.63 8.54
N ILE A 47 -6.70 1.86 9.32
CA ILE A 47 -5.30 1.60 8.91
C ILE A 47 -5.09 0.10 8.77
N GLN A 48 -5.54 -0.70 9.75
CA GLN A 48 -5.43 -2.16 9.78
C GLN A 48 -6.26 -2.76 8.64
N ASP A 49 -7.51 -2.32 8.47
CA ASP A 49 -8.41 -2.79 7.42
C ASP A 49 -7.80 -2.57 6.03
N CYS A 50 -7.35 -1.34 5.78
CA CYS A 50 -6.72 -0.99 4.50
C CYS A 50 -5.39 -1.73 4.31
N SER A 51 -4.62 -1.96 5.38
CA SER A 51 -3.36 -2.71 5.29
C SER A 51 -3.59 -4.17 4.92
N ALA A 52 -4.57 -4.83 5.55
CA ALA A 52 -4.97 -6.19 5.23
C ALA A 52 -5.50 -6.31 3.79
N ALA A 53 -6.36 -5.36 3.37
CA ALA A 53 -6.84 -5.32 1.99
C ALA A 53 -5.69 -5.15 0.98
N THR A 54 -4.71 -4.30 1.32
CA THR A 54 -3.53 -4.07 0.48
C THR A 54 -2.69 -5.34 0.33
N GLU A 55 -2.43 -6.05 1.43
CA GLU A 55 -1.68 -7.31 1.38
C GLU A 55 -2.41 -8.37 0.56
N ASN A 56 -3.73 -8.50 0.73
CA ASN A 56 -4.54 -9.43 -0.08
C ASN A 56 -4.45 -9.14 -1.58
N ILE A 57 -4.47 -7.86 -1.98
CA ILE A 57 -4.30 -7.46 -3.38
C ILE A 57 -2.90 -7.86 -3.89
N LEU A 58 -1.85 -7.63 -3.10
CA LEU A 58 -0.48 -7.97 -3.48
C LEU A 58 -0.26 -9.48 -3.60
N LEU A 59 -0.81 -10.28 -2.66
CA LEU A 59 -0.78 -11.74 -2.73
C LEU A 59 -1.50 -12.26 -3.97
N MET A 60 -2.68 -11.72 -4.30
CA MET A 60 -3.40 -12.10 -5.51
C MET A 60 -2.67 -11.66 -6.79
N ALA A 61 -2.09 -10.47 -6.82
CA ALA A 61 -1.25 -10.03 -7.94
C ALA A 61 -0.09 -11.00 -8.17
N HIS A 62 0.61 -11.40 -7.09
CA HIS A 62 1.67 -12.38 -7.16
C HIS A 62 1.18 -13.76 -7.65
N GLY A 63 0.05 -14.25 -7.13
CA GLY A 63 -0.57 -15.51 -7.56
C GLY A 63 -0.98 -15.52 -9.04
N LEU A 64 -1.24 -14.36 -9.63
CA LEU A 64 -1.48 -14.17 -11.06
C LEU A 64 -0.20 -13.98 -11.90
N GLY A 65 0.98 -14.07 -11.29
CA GLY A 65 2.27 -13.84 -11.96
C GLY A 65 2.62 -12.38 -12.20
N LEU A 66 1.90 -11.44 -11.55
CA LEU A 66 2.18 -10.01 -11.63
C LEU A 66 3.17 -9.59 -10.54
N GLY A 67 3.91 -8.52 -10.82
CA GLY A 67 4.70 -7.79 -9.83
C GLY A 67 3.85 -6.71 -9.17
N GLY A 68 4.01 -6.53 -7.86
CA GLY A 68 3.34 -5.49 -7.08
C GLY A 68 4.28 -4.84 -6.08
N VAL A 69 4.13 -3.54 -5.85
CA VAL A 69 4.84 -2.86 -4.76
C VAL A 69 3.91 -1.96 -3.96
N TRP A 70 4.06 -2.02 -2.65
CA TRP A 70 3.43 -1.10 -1.70
C TRP A 70 4.18 0.23 -1.70
N THR A 71 3.45 1.34 -1.85
CA THR A 71 4.02 2.68 -1.73
C THR A 71 3.32 3.51 -0.67
N ALA A 72 4.07 3.96 0.34
CA ALA A 72 3.50 4.64 1.50
C ALA A 72 3.06 6.09 1.17
N LEU A 73 1.82 6.41 1.53
CA LEU A 73 1.25 7.76 1.46
C LEU A 73 0.97 8.30 2.87
N TYR A 74 0.18 7.60 3.69
CA TYR A 74 -0.06 7.94 5.08
C TYR A 74 1.09 7.44 5.98
N PRO A 75 1.47 8.14 7.08
CA PRO A 75 0.91 9.40 7.60
C PRO A 75 1.51 10.67 6.98
N LEU A 76 2.28 10.57 5.90
CA LEU A 76 2.96 11.71 5.28
C LEU A 76 1.96 12.67 4.65
N LYS A 77 1.64 13.76 5.36
CA LYS A 77 0.59 14.73 5.01
C LYS A 77 0.65 15.24 3.58
N GLU A 78 1.84 15.60 3.11
CA GLU A 78 2.07 16.08 1.74
C GLU A 78 1.71 15.02 0.68
N ARG A 79 1.92 13.73 1.00
CA ARG A 79 1.62 12.64 0.08
C ARG A 79 0.14 12.34 0.03
N TYR A 80 -0.48 11.98 1.16
CA TYR A 80 -1.88 11.56 1.14
C TYR A 80 -2.81 12.72 0.77
N LYS A 81 -2.56 13.96 1.23
CA LYS A 81 -3.37 15.13 0.81
C LYS A 81 -3.15 15.49 -0.66
N GLY A 82 -1.92 15.35 -1.15
CA GLY A 82 -1.63 15.52 -2.57
C GLY A 82 -2.45 14.57 -3.43
N ILE A 83 -2.58 13.30 -3.01
CA ILE A 83 -3.43 12.31 -3.68
C ILE A 83 -4.92 12.64 -3.55
N GLN A 84 -5.40 13.06 -2.37
CA GLN A 84 -6.77 13.52 -2.19
C GLN A 84 -7.12 14.66 -3.15
N GLN A 85 -6.24 15.65 -3.30
CA GLN A 85 -6.44 16.77 -4.22
C GLN A 85 -6.41 16.32 -5.68
N LEU A 86 -5.41 15.51 -6.05
CA LEU A 86 -5.24 14.99 -7.42
C LEU A 86 -6.46 14.22 -7.92
N GLN A 87 -7.06 13.40 -7.04
CA GLN A 87 -8.21 12.55 -7.38
C GLN A 87 -9.55 13.14 -6.92
N HIS A 88 -9.58 14.39 -6.45
CA HIS A 88 -10.77 15.05 -5.93
C HIS A 88 -11.52 14.22 -4.86
N LEU A 89 -10.78 13.53 -3.98
CA LEU A 89 -11.35 12.69 -2.95
C LEU A 89 -11.99 13.53 -1.83
N PRO A 90 -13.09 13.06 -1.21
CA PRO A 90 -13.64 13.66 0.00
C PRO A 90 -12.60 13.68 1.13
N LYS A 91 -12.67 14.70 2.02
CA LYS A 91 -11.72 14.85 3.13
C LYS A 91 -11.61 13.63 4.04
N LYS A 92 -12.71 12.89 4.20
CA LYS A 92 -12.82 11.68 5.02
C LYS A 92 -12.42 10.39 4.30
N MET A 93 -12.04 10.46 3.02
CA MET A 93 -11.45 9.35 2.30
C MET A 93 -9.93 9.52 2.31
N ILE A 94 -9.25 8.81 3.21
CA ILE A 94 -7.82 8.99 3.49
C ILE A 94 -7.01 7.93 2.72
N PRO A 95 -6.15 8.32 1.76
CA PRO A 95 -5.25 7.39 1.09
C PRO A 95 -4.21 6.81 2.07
N LEU A 96 -4.22 5.49 2.27
CA LEU A 96 -3.21 4.79 3.07
C LEU A 96 -1.92 4.64 2.26
N ASN A 97 -2.06 4.06 1.06
CA ASN A 97 -0.97 3.70 0.18
C ASN A 97 -1.44 3.75 -1.28
N ALA A 98 -0.47 3.64 -2.20
CA ALA A 98 -0.74 3.28 -3.58
C ALA A 98 -0.01 1.98 -3.90
N LEU A 99 -0.69 1.06 -4.56
CA LEU A 99 -0.13 -0.15 -5.14
C LEU A 99 0.15 0.09 -6.61
N ILE A 100 1.36 -0.22 -7.03
CA ILE A 100 1.70 -0.27 -8.44
C ILE A 100 1.82 -1.72 -8.87
N ILE A 101 1.10 -2.09 -9.92
CA ILE A 101 1.00 -3.47 -10.40
C ILE A 101 1.39 -3.51 -11.88
N GLY A 102 2.19 -4.51 -12.26
CA GLY A 102 2.63 -4.69 -13.63
C GLY A 102 3.26 -6.05 -13.91
N TYR A 103 3.83 -6.18 -15.10
CA TYR A 103 4.51 -7.40 -15.54
C TYR A 103 5.98 -7.32 -15.14
N PRO A 104 6.47 -8.23 -14.28
CA PRO A 104 7.85 -8.19 -13.82
C PRO A 104 8.80 -8.58 -14.97
N LYS A 105 9.85 -7.78 -15.23
CA LYS A 105 10.90 -8.14 -16.21
C LYS A 105 11.79 -9.28 -15.72
N ASN A 106 11.98 -9.36 -14.41
CA ASN A 106 12.73 -10.42 -13.74
C ASN A 106 11.88 -10.92 -12.57
N LEU A 107 11.86 -12.23 -12.34
CA LEU A 107 11.32 -12.79 -11.11
C LEU A 107 12.27 -12.42 -9.97
N ALA A 108 11.74 -11.75 -8.94
CA ALA A 108 12.47 -11.52 -7.71
C ALA A 108 12.36 -12.77 -6.85
N GLU A 109 13.48 -13.30 -6.38
CA GLU A 109 13.48 -14.36 -5.37
C GLU A 109 13.03 -13.79 -4.03
N ALA A 110 12.28 -14.61 -3.27
CA ALA A 110 11.92 -14.28 -1.92
C ALA A 110 13.19 -14.12 -1.09
N LYS A 111 13.36 -12.96 -0.45
CA LYS A 111 14.47 -12.76 0.49
C LYS A 111 14.19 -13.55 1.75
N ASP A 112 15.18 -14.33 2.19
CA ASP A 112 15.11 -14.90 3.53
C ASP A 112 15.18 -13.77 4.57
N LYS A 113 14.06 -13.55 5.24
CA LYS A 113 13.90 -12.61 6.35
C LYS A 113 13.51 -13.32 7.63
N TRP A 114 13.51 -14.66 7.64
CA TRP A 114 13.19 -15.44 8.82
C TRP A 114 14.27 -15.21 9.89
N LYS A 115 13.80 -15.00 11.11
CA LYS A 115 14.61 -14.74 12.30
C LYS A 115 13.90 -15.36 13.48
N GLU A 116 14.37 -16.51 13.93
CA GLU A 116 13.78 -17.23 15.06
C GLU A 116 13.77 -16.37 16.33
N GLU A 117 14.71 -15.44 16.47
CA GLU A 117 14.74 -14.47 17.55
C GLU A 117 13.48 -13.60 17.63
N ASN A 118 12.78 -13.36 16.52
CA ASN A 118 11.55 -12.56 16.46
C ASN A 118 10.31 -13.31 16.97
N VAL A 119 10.37 -14.63 17.13
CA VAL A 119 9.26 -15.44 17.65
C VAL A 119 9.43 -15.62 19.15
N SER A 120 8.39 -15.30 19.91
CA SER A 120 8.35 -15.55 21.36
C SER A 120 7.12 -16.38 21.71
N TYR A 121 7.25 -17.26 22.70
CA TYR A 121 6.20 -18.15 23.18
C TYR A 121 5.70 -17.65 24.52
N ASN A 122 4.38 -17.51 24.69
CA ASN A 122 3.71 -17.00 25.90
C ASN A 122 4.02 -15.54 26.29
N LYS A 123 5.30 -15.16 26.42
CA LYS A 123 5.77 -13.82 26.81
C LYS A 123 6.81 -13.30 25.84
N TRP A 124 6.95 -11.97 25.78
CA TRP A 124 8.00 -11.32 24.99
C TRP A 124 9.39 -11.88 25.37
N MET A 125 10.16 -12.30 24.37
CA MET A 125 11.50 -12.92 24.47
C MET A 125 11.56 -14.34 25.07
N GLU A 126 10.45 -14.94 25.49
CA GLU A 126 10.43 -16.34 25.96
C GLU A 126 10.52 -17.29 24.75
N LYS A 127 11.41 -18.31 24.83
CA LYS A 127 11.64 -19.29 23.76
C LYS A 127 10.96 -20.61 24.10
N ASN A 128 10.56 -21.37 23.07
CA ASN A 128 10.02 -22.71 23.27
C ASN A 128 11.10 -23.56 23.95
N SER A 129 10.78 -24.15 25.10
CA SER A 129 11.68 -25.04 25.83
C SER A 129 11.74 -26.42 25.21
#